data_AF-A0A536K7G1-F1
#
_entry.id   AF-A0A536K7G1-F1
#
_cell.length_a   1.000
_cell.length_b   1.000
_cell.length_c   1.000
_cell.angle_alpha   90.00
_cell.angle_beta   90.00
_cell.angle_gamma   90.00
#
_symmetry.space_group_name_H-M   'P 1'
#
loop_
_entity.id
_entity.type
_entity.pdbx_description
1 polymer ?
#
loop_
_entity_poly.entity_id
_entity_poly.type
_entity_poly.pdbx_seq_one_letter_code
_entity_poly.pdbx_strand_id
1 'polypeptide(L)'
;MSAPGTLHRTTVVQSWAWMRLDILIRLIPLAVAPLVFSWFTGTPLASFGLSLRHPLRDVLISVPLGLTGFAIAAAFANYLARRSGRWFVPTTPDLIVQSVYYLALNAPIEEWFFRGFLQGTLSRWWHAPAIAVIMATAIFGAYHFLDRWGWRPVVGATAAGLGLGLIYLWQPSPPSLLAPTLVHAAITGGFLSLGPYVLYRWRRRENLG
;
A
#
# COMPACT_ATOMS: atom_id res chain seq x y z
N MET A 1 23.10 -12.59 -20.00
CA MET A 1 22.78 -11.20 -19.58
C MET A 1 21.79 -10.63 -20.58
N SER A 2 20.53 -10.43 -20.20
CA SER A 2 19.55 -9.77 -21.08
C SER A 2 19.87 -8.28 -21.17
N ALA A 3 19.71 -7.70 -22.37
CA ALA A 3 19.99 -6.30 -22.66
C ALA A 3 19.38 -5.35 -21.60
N PRO A 4 20.06 -4.23 -21.27
CA PRO A 4 19.57 -3.32 -20.23
C PRO A 4 18.23 -2.74 -20.69
N GLY A 5 17.17 -3.06 -19.94
CA GLY A 5 15.86 -2.43 -20.13
C GLY A 5 15.97 -0.89 -20.04
N THR A 6 15.05 -0.19 -20.69
CA THR A 6 15.03 1.27 -20.69
C THR A 6 14.83 1.80 -19.27
N LEU A 7 15.79 2.60 -18.79
CA LEU A 7 15.73 3.25 -17.48
C LEU A 7 14.93 4.55 -17.59
N HIS A 8 13.84 4.65 -16.84
CA HIS A 8 13.01 5.82 -16.74
C HIS A 8 13.19 6.45 -15.37
N ARG A 9 13.80 7.65 -15.32
CA ARG A 9 13.98 8.40 -14.09
C ARG A 9 12.74 9.25 -13.81
N THR A 10 12.10 9.07 -12.67
CA THR A 10 10.96 9.89 -12.27
C THR A 10 11.42 11.13 -11.49
N THR A 11 10.77 12.26 -11.74
CA THR A 11 11.04 13.55 -11.09
C THR A 11 9.88 13.99 -10.22
N VAL A 12 10.13 14.92 -9.30
CA VAL A 12 9.11 15.49 -8.41
C VAL A 12 7.92 16.04 -9.21
N VAL A 13 8.18 16.72 -10.34
CA VAL A 13 7.12 17.26 -11.20
C VAL A 13 6.24 16.15 -11.78
N GLN A 14 6.84 15.07 -12.25
CA GLN A 14 6.10 13.92 -12.77
C GLN A 14 5.30 13.23 -11.66
N SER A 15 5.89 13.08 -10.47
CA SER A 15 5.21 12.48 -9.33
C SER A 15 4.03 13.30 -8.86
N TRP A 16 4.23 14.59 -8.69
CA TRP A 16 3.16 15.51 -8.31
C TRP A 16 2.01 15.51 -9.31
N ALA A 17 2.31 15.43 -10.61
CA ALA A 17 1.30 15.43 -11.66
C ALA A 17 0.32 14.26 -11.56
N TRP A 18 0.77 13.06 -11.16
CA TRP A 18 -0.12 11.92 -10.93
C TRP A 18 -0.67 11.89 -9.50
N MET A 19 0.12 12.27 -8.48
CA MET A 19 -0.34 12.28 -7.08
C MET A 19 -1.54 13.19 -6.87
N ARG A 20 -1.57 14.38 -7.49
CA ARG A 20 -2.73 15.27 -7.40
C ARG A 20 -4.01 14.63 -7.94
N LEU A 21 -3.90 13.85 -9.02
CA LEU A 21 -5.04 13.15 -9.62
C LEU A 21 -5.45 11.97 -8.75
N ASP A 22 -4.48 11.23 -8.23
CA ASP A 22 -4.70 10.14 -7.28
C ASP A 22 -5.41 10.62 -6.01
N ILE A 23 -4.97 11.75 -5.45
CA ILE A 23 -5.63 12.39 -4.30
C ILE A 23 -7.09 12.70 -4.62
N LEU A 24 -7.35 13.40 -5.73
CA LEU A 24 -8.69 13.88 -6.07
C LEU A 24 -9.66 12.75 -6.42
N ILE A 25 -9.19 11.75 -7.18
CA ILE A 25 -10.05 10.74 -7.79
C ILE A 25 -10.15 9.49 -6.90
N ARG A 26 -9.10 9.18 -6.13
CA ARG A 26 -9.03 7.94 -5.33
C ARG A 26 -9.03 8.26 -3.84
N LEU A 27 -8.05 8.98 -3.32
CA LEU A 27 -7.89 9.13 -1.87
C LEU A 27 -9.03 9.94 -1.22
N ILE A 28 -9.50 11.02 -1.84
CA ILE A 28 -10.63 11.80 -1.30
C ILE A 28 -11.90 10.94 -1.22
N PRO A 29 -12.35 10.26 -2.29
CA PRO A 29 -13.50 9.36 -2.17
C PRO A 29 -13.35 8.28 -1.11
N LEU A 30 -12.17 7.65 -1.01
CA LEU A 30 -11.88 6.64 0.00
C LEU A 30 -11.90 7.20 1.43
N ALA A 31 -11.43 8.43 1.64
CA ALA A 31 -11.49 9.09 2.94
C ALA A 31 -12.89 9.60 3.30
N VAL A 32 -13.66 10.06 2.32
CA VAL A 32 -14.99 10.63 2.55
C VAL A 32 -16.04 9.54 2.81
N ALA A 33 -15.95 8.39 2.15
CA ALA A 33 -16.97 7.34 2.28
C ALA A 33 -17.17 6.83 3.74
N PRO A 34 -16.11 6.53 4.53
CA PRO A 34 -16.27 6.18 5.94
C PRO A 34 -16.89 7.31 6.78
N LEU A 35 -16.56 8.58 6.49
CA LEU A 35 -17.13 9.75 7.18
C LEU A 35 -18.62 9.88 6.91
N VAL A 36 -19.01 9.80 5.64
CA VAL A 36 -20.41 9.88 5.21
C VAL A 36 -21.21 8.75 5.84
N PHE A 37 -20.69 7.53 5.79
CA PHE A 37 -21.34 6.38 6.42
C PHE A 37 -21.47 6.55 7.95
N SER A 38 -20.41 7.02 8.64
CA SER A 38 -20.44 7.31 10.08
C SER A 38 -21.53 8.31 10.43
N TRP A 39 -21.63 9.39 9.64
CA TRP A 39 -22.64 10.43 9.85
C TRP A 39 -24.07 9.89 9.67
N PHE A 40 -24.34 9.11 8.63
CA PHE A 40 -25.68 8.56 8.38
C PHE A 40 -26.09 7.46 9.36
N THR A 41 -25.15 6.67 9.86
CA THR A 41 -25.46 5.49 10.70
C THR A 41 -25.22 5.72 12.19
N GLY A 42 -24.60 6.83 12.58
CA GLY A 42 -24.14 7.07 13.95
C GLY A 42 -22.98 6.17 14.38
N THR A 43 -22.38 5.40 13.45
CA THR A 43 -21.27 4.48 13.75
C THR A 43 -20.02 5.30 14.13
N PRO A 44 -19.43 5.13 15.32
CA PRO A 44 -18.27 5.92 15.73
C PRO A 44 -17.05 5.67 14.84
N LEU A 45 -16.29 6.72 14.47
CA LEU A 45 -15.10 6.60 13.63
C LEU A 45 -14.01 5.69 14.22
N ALA A 46 -13.94 5.60 15.55
CA ALA A 46 -13.05 4.66 16.26
C ALA A 46 -13.33 3.19 15.89
N SER A 47 -14.56 2.85 15.47
CA SER A 47 -14.92 1.51 15.02
C SER A 47 -14.33 1.14 13.65
N PHE A 48 -13.75 2.13 12.94
CA PHE A 48 -13.00 1.95 11.71
C PHE A 48 -11.49 1.89 11.96
N GLY A 49 -11.05 1.58 13.18
CA GLY A 49 -9.65 1.30 13.49
C GLY A 49 -8.76 2.53 13.73
N LEU A 50 -9.37 3.72 13.86
CA LEU A 50 -8.69 4.93 14.34
C LEU A 50 -8.43 4.83 15.85
N SER A 51 -7.47 4.00 16.22
CA SER A 51 -7.09 3.67 17.59
C SER A 51 -5.57 3.59 17.70
N LEU A 52 -5.02 4.12 18.80
CA LEU A 52 -3.62 3.99 19.19
C LEU A 52 -3.50 3.24 20.52
N ARG A 53 -4.34 2.22 20.72
CA ARG A 53 -4.40 1.49 22.00
C ARG A 53 -3.23 0.52 22.20
N HIS A 54 -2.56 0.11 21.13
CA HIS A 54 -1.46 -0.86 21.17
C HIS A 54 -0.23 -0.44 20.35
N PRO A 55 0.25 0.82 20.47
CA PRO A 55 1.17 1.40 19.51
C PRO A 55 2.54 0.70 19.51
N LEU A 56 3.04 0.30 20.68
CA LEU A 56 4.29 -0.45 20.77
C LEU A 56 4.18 -1.81 20.07
N ARG A 57 3.11 -2.57 20.32
CA ARG A 57 2.86 -3.86 19.65
C ARG A 57 2.79 -3.67 18.14
N ASP A 58 2.05 -2.66 17.68
CA ASP A 58 1.84 -2.41 16.26
C ASP A 58 3.15 -2.06 15.56
N VAL A 59 3.99 -1.23 16.17
CA VAL A 59 5.33 -0.93 15.67
C VAL A 59 6.19 -2.19 15.66
N LEU A 60 6.24 -2.96 16.76
CA LEU A 60 7.04 -4.18 16.86
C LEU A 60 6.66 -5.25 15.83
N ILE A 61 5.37 -5.39 15.50
CA ILE A 61 4.90 -6.31 14.46
C ILE A 61 5.15 -5.75 13.06
N SER A 62 4.98 -4.44 12.88
CA SER A 62 5.16 -3.78 11.58
C SER A 62 6.59 -3.82 11.08
N VAL A 63 7.60 -3.84 11.96
CA VAL A 63 9.01 -3.88 11.57
C VAL A 63 9.34 -5.17 10.79
N PRO A 64 9.21 -6.38 11.35
CA PRO A 64 9.53 -7.60 10.61
C PRO A 64 8.61 -7.80 9.41
N LEU A 65 7.30 -7.60 9.56
CA LEU A 65 6.36 -7.79 8.45
C LEU A 65 6.56 -6.76 7.32
N GLY A 66 6.86 -5.51 7.69
CA GLY A 66 7.15 -4.44 6.75
C GLY A 66 8.46 -4.66 6.01
N LEU A 67 9.51 -5.12 6.69
CA LEU A 67 10.79 -5.49 6.05
C LEU A 67 10.60 -6.66 5.07
N THR A 68 9.88 -7.71 5.49
CA THR A 68 9.58 -8.85 4.62
C THR A 68 8.74 -8.42 3.43
N GLY A 69 7.66 -7.67 3.65
CA GLY A 69 6.79 -7.15 2.61
C GLY A 69 7.53 -6.24 1.62
N PHE A 70 8.37 -5.33 2.13
CA PHE A 70 9.25 -4.47 1.33
C PHE A 70 10.18 -5.29 0.44
N ALA A 71 10.87 -6.31 0.99
CA ALA A 71 11.81 -7.13 0.24
C ALA A 71 11.12 -7.90 -0.88
N ILE A 72 9.96 -8.52 -0.60
CA ILE A 72 9.14 -9.23 -1.59
C ILE A 72 8.69 -8.26 -2.68
N ALA A 73 8.16 -7.09 -2.29
CA ALA A 73 7.69 -6.07 -3.21
C ALA A 73 8.79 -5.54 -4.13
N ALA A 74 9.98 -5.27 -3.58
CA ALA A 74 11.13 -4.81 -4.35
C ALA A 74 11.64 -5.88 -5.33
N ALA A 75 11.69 -7.15 -4.91
CA ALA A 75 12.03 -8.26 -5.77
C ALA A 75 11.01 -8.41 -6.91
N PHE A 76 9.72 -8.29 -6.60
CA PHE A 76 8.65 -8.37 -7.58
C PHE A 76 8.64 -7.19 -8.57
N ALA A 77 8.88 -5.96 -8.10
CA ALA A 77 9.06 -4.79 -8.95
C ALA A 77 10.20 -4.97 -9.95
N ASN A 78 11.34 -5.49 -9.47
CA ASN A 78 12.47 -5.81 -10.33
C ASN A 78 12.15 -6.93 -11.34
N TYR A 79 11.42 -7.96 -10.93
CA TYR A 79 10.94 -9.00 -11.84
C TYR A 79 10.07 -8.39 -12.96
N LEU A 80 9.11 -7.52 -12.62
CA LEU A 80 8.26 -6.86 -13.60
C LEU A 80 9.05 -5.92 -14.52
N ALA A 81 10.01 -5.17 -13.98
CA ALA A 81 10.88 -4.28 -14.75
C ALA A 81 11.73 -5.05 -15.79
N ARG A 82 12.27 -6.21 -15.40
CA ARG A 82 12.98 -7.11 -16.33
C ARG A 82 12.07 -7.65 -17.42
N ARG A 83 10.82 -7.99 -17.07
CA ARG A 83 9.85 -8.57 -18.01
C ARG A 83 9.30 -7.54 -19.00
N SER A 84 9.08 -6.31 -18.56
CA SER A 84 8.57 -5.23 -19.41
C SER A 84 9.66 -4.52 -20.20
N GLY A 85 10.93 -4.73 -19.84
CA GLY A 85 12.06 -3.96 -20.37
C GLY A 85 12.04 -2.49 -19.97
N ARG A 86 11.24 -2.11 -18.96
CA ARG A 86 11.10 -0.74 -18.47
C ARG A 86 11.35 -0.70 -16.97
N TRP A 87 12.35 0.08 -16.55
CA TRP A 87 12.68 0.23 -15.14
C TRP A 87 12.44 1.68 -14.70
N PHE A 88 11.42 1.88 -13.87
CA PHE A 88 11.12 3.18 -13.27
C PHE A 88 11.89 3.34 -11.97
N VAL A 89 12.64 4.43 -11.84
CA VAL A 89 13.45 4.69 -10.65
C VAL A 89 13.40 6.19 -10.30
N PRO A 90 13.02 6.57 -9.07
CA PRO A 90 12.94 7.97 -8.71
C PRO A 90 14.33 8.64 -8.63
N THR A 91 14.35 9.94 -8.92
CA THR A 91 15.44 10.83 -8.49
C THR A 91 15.47 10.94 -6.96
N THR A 92 16.59 11.35 -6.37
CA THR A 92 16.69 11.44 -4.90
C THR A 92 15.65 12.40 -4.28
N PRO A 93 15.38 13.59 -4.85
CA PRO A 93 14.29 14.43 -4.34
C PRO A 93 12.92 13.77 -4.52
N ASP A 94 12.70 13.12 -5.66
CA ASP A 94 11.44 12.44 -5.97
C ASP A 94 11.18 11.23 -5.05
N LEU A 95 12.23 10.51 -4.67
CA LEU A 95 12.16 9.42 -3.71
C LEU A 95 11.58 9.88 -2.37
N ILE A 96 12.02 11.05 -1.88
CA ILE A 96 11.51 11.62 -0.63
C ILE A 96 10.02 11.94 -0.79
N VAL A 97 9.64 12.62 -1.87
CA VAL A 97 8.24 12.98 -2.14
C VAL A 97 7.34 11.75 -2.23
N GLN A 98 7.74 10.74 -3.01
CA GLN A 98 7.00 9.48 -3.10
C GLN A 98 6.92 8.75 -1.77
N SER A 99 8.00 8.70 -1.00
CA SER A 99 8.01 8.00 0.29
C SER A 99 7.10 8.67 1.31
N VAL A 100 7.12 10.00 1.39
CA VAL A 100 6.21 10.77 2.25
C VAL A 100 4.76 10.58 1.79
N TYR A 101 4.50 10.63 0.48
CA TYR A 101 3.17 10.41 -0.07
C TYR A 101 2.61 9.03 0.32
N TYR A 102 3.38 7.96 0.11
CA TYR A 102 2.93 6.60 0.43
C TYR A 102 2.75 6.39 1.93
N LEU A 103 3.64 6.93 2.76
CA LEU A 103 3.58 6.76 4.21
C LEU A 103 2.48 7.59 4.88
N ALA A 104 2.31 8.85 4.48
CA ALA A 104 1.46 9.80 5.19
C ALA A 104 0.05 9.95 4.60
N LEU A 105 -0.15 9.62 3.33
CA LEU A 105 -1.44 9.80 2.65
C LEU A 105 -2.00 8.50 2.10
N ASN A 106 -1.31 7.88 1.14
CA ASN A 106 -1.88 6.75 0.40
C ASN A 106 -2.13 5.53 1.31
N ALA A 107 -1.12 5.00 2.01
CA ALA A 107 -1.31 3.82 2.85
C ALA A 107 -2.31 4.07 4.00
N PRO A 108 -2.25 5.18 4.76
CA PRO A 108 -3.24 5.43 5.82
C PRO A 108 -4.68 5.50 5.31
N ILE A 109 -4.92 6.20 4.20
CA ILE A 109 -6.27 6.38 3.65
C ILE A 109 -6.81 5.08 3.08
N GLU A 110 -6.00 4.35 2.31
CA GLU A 110 -6.40 3.05 1.77
C GLU A 110 -6.67 2.05 2.90
N GLU A 111 -5.81 1.94 3.91
CA GLU A 111 -6.05 1.02 5.03
C GLU A 111 -7.27 1.43 5.85
N TRP A 112 -7.51 2.72 6.04
CA TRP A 112 -8.71 3.18 6.72
C TRP A 112 -9.99 2.80 5.98
N PHE A 113 -10.01 2.95 4.64
CA PHE A 113 -11.15 2.53 3.85
C PHE A 113 -11.29 1.00 3.77
N PHE A 114 -10.26 0.28 3.35
CA PHE A 114 -10.39 -1.14 3.04
C PHE A 114 -10.42 -2.02 4.29
N ARG A 115 -9.63 -1.70 5.32
CA ARG A 115 -9.48 -2.56 6.52
C ARG A 115 -10.38 -2.05 7.63
N GLY A 116 -10.25 -0.76 7.94
CA GLY A 116 -11.05 -0.08 8.94
C GLY A 116 -12.55 -0.14 8.62
N PHE A 117 -12.91 0.47 7.50
CA PHE A 117 -14.30 0.64 7.10
C PHE A 117 -14.90 -0.59 6.42
N LEU A 118 -14.39 -1.02 5.26
CA LEU A 118 -15.00 -2.09 4.47
C LEU A 118 -14.90 -3.45 5.16
N GLN A 119 -13.70 -3.96 5.42
CA GLN A 119 -13.52 -5.23 6.13
C GLN A 119 -14.16 -5.21 7.53
N GLY A 120 -13.94 -4.13 8.30
CA GLY A 120 -14.52 -3.99 9.64
C GLY A 120 -16.06 -4.00 9.64
N THR A 121 -16.69 -3.30 8.68
CA THR A 121 -18.16 -3.25 8.58
C THR A 121 -18.74 -4.56 8.10
N LEU A 122 -18.16 -5.17 7.06
CA LEU A 122 -18.58 -6.49 6.58
C LEU A 122 -18.45 -7.57 7.67
N SER A 123 -17.36 -7.53 8.44
CA SER A 123 -17.14 -8.45 9.56
C SER A 123 -18.25 -8.33 10.62
N ARG A 124 -18.65 -7.10 10.95
CA ARG A 124 -19.74 -6.83 11.91
C ARG A 124 -21.10 -7.26 11.37
N TRP A 125 -21.41 -6.99 10.11
CA TRP A 125 -22.72 -7.27 9.52
C TRP A 125 -22.95 -8.74 9.23
N TRP A 126 -21.93 -9.44 8.73
CA TRP A 126 -22.06 -10.85 8.36
C TRP A 126 -21.72 -11.81 9.49
N HIS A 127 -21.15 -11.30 10.60
CA HIS A 127 -20.59 -12.13 11.67
C HIS A 127 -19.59 -13.19 11.15
N ALA A 128 -18.92 -12.88 10.03
CA ALA A 128 -18.05 -13.78 9.29
C ALA A 128 -16.73 -13.07 8.94
N PRO A 129 -15.82 -12.87 9.91
CA PRO A 129 -14.61 -12.08 9.73
C PRO A 129 -13.70 -12.59 8.61
N ALA A 130 -13.60 -13.90 8.42
CA ALA A 130 -12.81 -14.50 7.33
C ALA A 130 -13.39 -14.14 5.94
N ILE A 131 -14.72 -14.18 5.79
CA ILE A 131 -15.39 -13.79 4.54
C ILE A 131 -15.21 -12.30 4.29
N ALA A 132 -15.27 -11.46 5.33
CA ALA A 132 -15.02 -10.03 5.22
C ALA A 132 -13.58 -9.73 4.72
N VAL A 133 -12.57 -10.47 5.19
CA VAL A 133 -11.19 -10.36 4.67
C VAL A 133 -11.15 -10.69 3.18
N ILE A 134 -11.75 -11.80 2.77
CA ILE A 134 -11.74 -12.24 1.36
C ILE A 134 -12.41 -11.19 0.47
N MET A 135 -13.58 -10.69 0.86
CA MET A 135 -14.33 -9.70 0.09
C MET A 135 -13.60 -8.36 0.00
N ALA A 136 -13.10 -7.84 1.12
CA ALA A 136 -12.32 -6.61 1.12
C ALA A 136 -11.03 -6.74 0.30
N THR A 137 -10.36 -7.90 0.35
CA THR A 137 -9.17 -8.21 -0.46
C THR A 137 -9.48 -8.26 -1.95
N ALA A 138 -10.59 -8.90 -2.34
CA ALA A 138 -11.02 -8.97 -3.74
C ALA A 138 -11.34 -7.57 -4.29
N ILE A 139 -12.05 -6.74 -3.52
CA ILE A 139 -12.37 -5.36 -3.89
C ILE A 139 -11.11 -4.51 -3.96
N PHE A 140 -10.18 -4.65 -3.01
CA PHE A 140 -8.88 -3.99 -3.03
C PHE A 140 -8.05 -4.35 -4.27
N GLY A 141 -8.01 -5.64 -4.63
CA GLY A 141 -7.37 -6.09 -5.87
C GLY A 141 -8.02 -5.50 -7.11
N ALA A 142 -9.35 -5.58 -7.20
CA ALA A 142 -10.10 -5.05 -8.33
C ALA A 142 -9.94 -3.54 -8.50
N TYR A 143 -9.86 -2.80 -7.40
CA TYR A 143 -9.63 -1.36 -7.38
C TYR A 143 -8.35 -0.95 -8.12
N HIS A 144 -7.29 -1.77 -8.08
CA HIS A 144 -6.04 -1.47 -8.80
C HIS A 144 -6.15 -1.59 -10.33
N PHE A 145 -7.19 -2.24 -10.87
CA PHE A 145 -7.45 -2.17 -12.31
C PHE A 145 -7.85 -0.76 -12.76
N LEU A 146 -8.43 0.07 -11.87
CA LEU A 146 -8.79 1.46 -12.18
C LEU A 146 -7.56 2.32 -12.47
N ASP A 147 -6.41 1.96 -11.90
CA ASP A 147 -5.10 2.61 -12.16
C ASP A 147 -4.45 2.17 -13.48
N ARG A 148 -5.18 1.40 -14.30
CA ARG A 148 -4.69 0.81 -15.56
C ARG A 148 -3.49 -0.10 -15.35
N TRP A 149 -3.37 -0.70 -14.16
CA TRP A 149 -2.35 -1.70 -13.90
C TRP A 149 -2.61 -2.95 -14.72
N GLY A 150 -1.54 -3.60 -15.20
CA GLY A 150 -1.64 -4.92 -15.79
C GLY A 150 -2.05 -5.97 -14.75
N TRP A 151 -2.54 -7.14 -15.19
CA TRP A 151 -3.01 -8.18 -14.27
C TRP A 151 -1.94 -8.68 -13.27
N ARG A 152 -0.66 -8.68 -13.66
CA ARG A 152 0.44 -9.17 -12.79
C ARG A 152 0.64 -8.30 -11.54
N PRO A 153 0.86 -6.98 -11.66
CA PRO A 153 0.92 -6.12 -10.48
C PRO A 153 -0.38 -6.13 -9.67
N VAL A 154 -1.55 -6.30 -10.31
CA VAL A 154 -2.81 -6.47 -9.58
C VAL A 154 -2.82 -7.74 -8.73
N VAL A 155 -2.38 -8.90 -9.24
CA VAL A 155 -2.25 -10.12 -8.43
C VAL A 155 -1.29 -9.90 -7.25
N GLY A 156 -0.18 -9.19 -7.47
CA GLY A 156 0.75 -8.82 -6.39
C GLY A 156 0.09 -7.92 -5.33
N ALA A 157 -0.67 -6.91 -5.76
CA ALA A 157 -1.44 -6.03 -4.87
C ALA A 157 -2.51 -6.81 -4.11
N THR A 158 -3.26 -7.70 -4.76
CA THR A 158 -4.25 -8.56 -4.10
C THR A 158 -3.61 -9.44 -3.03
N ALA A 159 -2.45 -10.03 -3.32
CA ALA A 159 -1.71 -10.85 -2.34
C ALA A 159 -1.22 -10.02 -1.14
N ALA A 160 -0.68 -8.81 -1.40
CA ALA A 160 -0.35 -7.87 -0.34
C ALA A 160 -1.60 -7.48 0.47
N GLY A 161 -2.71 -7.23 -0.21
CA GLY A 161 -3.99 -6.86 0.38
C GLY A 161 -4.56 -7.94 1.30
N LEU A 162 -4.38 -9.22 0.95
CA LEU A 162 -4.70 -10.35 1.82
C LEU A 162 -3.85 -10.33 3.09
N GLY A 163 -2.54 -10.13 2.95
CA GLY A 163 -1.62 -10.01 4.09
C GLY A 163 -2.03 -8.88 5.04
N LEU A 164 -2.35 -7.70 4.50
CA LEU A 164 -2.83 -6.55 5.26
C LEU A 164 -4.18 -6.83 5.94
N GLY A 165 -5.10 -7.48 5.24
CA GLY A 165 -6.39 -7.90 5.80
C GLY A 165 -6.25 -8.88 6.97
N LEU A 166 -5.30 -9.81 6.88
CA LEU A 166 -4.96 -10.74 7.95
C LEU A 166 -4.29 -10.05 9.14
N ILE A 167 -3.36 -9.10 8.88
CA ILE A 167 -2.76 -8.27 9.94
C ILE A 167 -3.86 -7.54 10.72
N TYR A 168 -4.82 -6.94 10.03
CA TYR A 168 -5.94 -6.24 10.67
C TYR A 168 -6.88 -7.21 11.40
N LEU A 169 -7.17 -8.38 10.83
CA LEU A 169 -8.02 -9.40 11.45
C LEU A 169 -7.46 -9.86 12.81
N TRP A 170 -6.14 -9.99 12.94
CA TRP A 170 -5.47 -10.43 14.17
C TRP A 170 -5.06 -9.27 15.10
N GLN A 171 -5.62 -8.08 14.92
CA GLN A 171 -5.45 -7.00 15.87
C GLN A 171 -6.27 -7.26 17.16
N PRO A 172 -5.72 -6.98 18.36
CA PRO A 172 -6.50 -6.95 19.59
C PRO A 172 -7.62 -5.92 19.51
N SER A 173 -8.66 -6.11 20.31
CA SER A 173 -9.77 -5.16 20.40
C SER A 173 -9.44 -4.02 21.36
N PRO A 174 -9.70 -2.74 20.99
CA PRO A 174 -10.18 -2.29 19.69
C PRO A 174 -9.07 -2.33 18.63
N PRO A 175 -9.41 -2.72 17.37
CA PRO A 175 -8.41 -2.86 16.32
C PRO A 175 -7.73 -1.53 16.00
N SER A 176 -6.45 -1.60 15.66
CA SER A 176 -5.61 -0.46 15.28
C SER A 176 -5.18 -0.60 13.82
N LEU A 177 -5.22 0.52 13.09
CA LEU A 177 -4.70 0.59 11.71
C LEU A 177 -3.20 0.86 11.63
N LEU A 178 -2.52 1.11 12.75
CA LEU A 178 -1.11 1.50 12.72
C LEU A 178 -0.23 0.41 12.09
N ALA A 179 -0.36 -0.84 12.53
CA ALA A 179 0.41 -1.95 11.97
C ALA A 179 0.16 -2.18 10.47
N PRO A 180 -1.10 -2.38 9.99
CA PRO A 180 -1.34 -2.58 8.57
C PRO A 180 -0.92 -1.35 7.73
N THR A 181 -1.09 -0.12 8.24
CA THR A 181 -0.64 1.10 7.53
C THR A 181 0.86 1.13 7.32
N LEU A 182 1.66 0.85 8.37
CA LEU A 182 3.12 0.84 8.27
C LEU A 182 3.62 -0.28 7.34
N VAL A 183 3.00 -1.46 7.40
CA VAL A 183 3.34 -2.58 6.51
C VAL A 183 2.95 -2.27 5.06
N HIS A 184 1.78 -1.66 4.83
CA HIS A 184 1.35 -1.24 3.51
C HIS A 184 2.31 -0.19 2.94
N ALA A 185 2.63 0.87 3.69
CA ALA A 185 3.59 1.88 3.25
C ALA A 185 4.95 1.26 2.86
N ALA A 186 5.44 0.29 3.63
CA ALA A 186 6.67 -0.44 3.33
C ALA A 186 6.55 -1.27 2.05
N ILE A 187 5.45 -1.99 1.84
CA ILE A 187 5.19 -2.75 0.60
C ILE A 187 5.14 -1.81 -0.61
N THR A 188 4.38 -0.72 -0.53
CA THR A 188 4.24 0.25 -1.63
C THR A 188 5.56 0.95 -1.93
N GLY A 189 6.31 1.34 -0.90
CA GLY A 189 7.66 1.89 -1.06
C GLY A 189 8.64 0.88 -1.66
N GLY A 190 8.53 -0.39 -1.28
CA GLY A 190 9.30 -1.49 -1.88
C GLY A 190 8.95 -1.71 -3.35
N PHE A 191 7.69 -1.56 -3.72
CA PHE A 191 7.22 -1.80 -5.09
C PHE A 191 7.50 -0.61 -6.03
N LEU A 192 7.21 0.62 -5.60
CA LEU A 192 7.11 1.78 -6.49
C LEU A 192 8.24 2.81 -6.34
N SER A 193 8.93 2.88 -5.20
CA SER A 193 9.88 3.98 -4.92
C SER A 193 11.24 3.52 -4.39
N LEU A 194 11.35 3.33 -3.08
CA LEU A 194 12.59 3.03 -2.37
C LEU A 194 13.20 1.70 -2.83
N GLY A 195 12.40 0.66 -3.09
CA GLY A 195 12.89 -0.62 -3.60
C GLY A 195 13.60 -0.49 -4.95
N PRO A 196 12.94 0.01 -6.02
CA PRO A 196 13.59 0.30 -7.30
C PRO A 196 14.83 1.19 -7.17
N TYR A 197 14.80 2.21 -6.30
CA TYR A 197 15.93 3.10 -6.06
C TYR A 197 17.13 2.38 -5.46
N VAL A 198 16.94 1.58 -4.40
CA VAL A 198 18.00 0.81 -3.75
C VAL A 198 18.62 -0.18 -4.72
N LEU A 199 17.79 -0.93 -5.45
CA LEU A 199 18.26 -1.90 -6.44
C LEU A 199 19.06 -1.24 -7.58
N TYR A 200 18.63 -0.06 -8.03
CA TYR A 200 19.37 0.74 -9.01
C TYR A 200 20.74 1.18 -8.48
N ARG A 201 20.79 1.71 -7.26
CA ARG A 201 22.05 2.15 -6.63
C ARG A 201 23.01 0.98 -6.41
N TRP A 202 22.49 -0.18 -6.03
CA TRP A 202 23.31 -1.38 -5.83
C TRP A 202 23.95 -1.85 -7.14
N ARG A 203 23.17 -2.04 -8.22
CA ARG A 203 23.73 -2.45 -9.53
C ARG A 203 24.73 -1.45 -10.11
N ARG A 204 24.50 -0.15 -9.89
CA ARG A 204 25.47 0.86 -10.34
C ARG A 204 26.81 0.74 -9.64
N ARG A 205 26.85 0.31 -8.38
CA ARG A 205 28.11 0.07 -7.67
C ARG A 205 28.82 -1.17 -8.21
N GLU A 206 28.07 -2.25 -8.48
CA GLU A 206 28.64 -3.49 -9.05
C GLU A 206 29.25 -3.29 -10.44
N ASN A 207 28.69 -2.40 -11.26
CA ASN A 207 29.21 -2.12 -12.60
C ASN A 207 30.39 -1.13 -12.61
N LEU A 208 30.73 -0.51 -11.48
CA LEU A 208 31.81 0.47 -11.34
C LEU A 208 33.02 -0.05 -10.55
N GLY A 209 32.92 -1.26 -9.98
CA GLY A 209 34.02 -1.97 -9.34
C GLY A 209 34.50 -3.11 -10.21
#